data_AF-A0A160P7W4-F1
#
_entry.id   AF-A0A160P7W4-F1
#
_cell.length_a   1.000
_cell.length_b   1.000
_cell.length_c   1.000
_cell.angle_alpha   90.00
_cell.angle_beta   90.00
_cell.angle_gamma   90.00
#
_symmetry.space_group_name_H-M   'P 1'
#
loop_
_entity.id
_entity.type
_entity.pdbx_description
1 polymer ?
#
loop_
_entity_poly.entity_id
_entity_poly.type
_entity_poly.pdbx_seq_one_letter_code
_entity_poly.pdbx_strand_id
1 'polypeptide(L)'
;MNKWTGRTILRLGRSTPALLGTGQNALDDARAGWATTHVRGSAEVLTASARIYAARGDRETAADLSARAVAVATQTGSARNLRAALAAIAE
;
A
#
# COMPACT_ATOMS: atom_id res chain seq x y z
N MET A 1 9.78 4.92 9.17
CA MET A 1 10.19 4.34 7.87
C MET A 1 9.75 5.27 6.73
N ASN A 2 10.56 5.53 5.71
CA ASN A 2 10.22 6.52 4.66
C ASN A 2 9.52 5.87 3.45
N LYS A 3 8.82 6.67 2.64
CA LYS A 3 8.06 6.23 1.44
C LYS A 3 8.91 5.43 0.42
N TRP A 4 10.23 5.56 0.47
CA TRP A 4 11.13 4.87 -0.45
C TRP A 4 11.30 3.41 -0.08
N THR A 5 11.34 3.07 1.21
CA THR A 5 11.45 1.69 1.70
C THR A 5 10.25 0.84 1.28
N GLY A 6 9.02 1.38 1.38
CA GLY A 6 7.82 0.66 0.90
C GLY A 6 7.82 0.44 -0.61
N ARG A 7 8.41 1.37 -1.37
CA ARG A 7 8.47 1.32 -2.83
C ARG A 7 9.56 0.38 -3.35
N THR A 8 10.71 0.25 -2.66
CA THR A 8 11.73 -0.77 -2.97
C THR A 8 11.22 -2.17 -2.69
N ILE A 9 10.56 -2.37 -1.56
CA ILE A 9 9.96 -3.66 -1.19
C ILE A 9 8.92 -4.15 -2.20
N LEU A 10 8.01 -3.26 -2.64
CA LEU A 10 7.04 -3.54 -3.71
C LEU A 10 7.73 -4.02 -5.00
N ARG A 11 8.85 -3.38 -5.36
CA ARG A 11 9.58 -3.66 -6.58
C ARG A 11 10.35 -4.99 -6.48
N LEU A 12 10.82 -5.34 -5.29
CA LEU A 12 11.53 -6.60 -5.01
C LEU A 12 10.57 -7.80 -4.86
N GLY A 13 9.39 -7.59 -4.27
CA GLY A 13 8.38 -8.63 -4.08
C GLY A 13 7.82 -9.20 -5.40
N ARG A 14 7.84 -8.41 -6.48
CA ARG A 14 7.43 -8.86 -7.82
C ARG A 14 8.39 -9.87 -8.47
N SER A 15 9.65 -9.93 -8.04
CA SER A 15 10.66 -10.85 -8.59
C SER A 15 10.95 -12.02 -7.64
N THR A 16 10.69 -11.86 -6.34
CA THR A 16 10.94 -12.89 -5.33
C THR A 16 9.74 -13.01 -4.39
N PRO A 17 8.85 -14.01 -4.57
CA PRO A 17 7.65 -14.17 -3.75
C PRO A 17 7.93 -14.32 -2.25
N ALA A 18 9.09 -14.88 -1.87
CA ALA A 18 9.54 -14.97 -0.48
C ALA A 18 9.75 -13.58 0.17
N LEU A 19 10.13 -12.56 -0.62
CA LEU A 19 10.30 -11.18 -0.14
C LEU A 19 8.97 -10.44 0.03
N LEU A 20 7.85 -10.96 -0.49
CA LEU A 20 6.53 -10.40 -0.21
C LEU A 20 6.20 -10.49 1.28
N GLY A 21 6.67 -11.53 1.98
CA GLY A 21 6.44 -11.73 3.42
C GLY A 21 7.12 -10.67 4.26
N THR A 22 8.43 -10.54 4.07
CA THR A 22 9.25 -9.49 4.68
C THR A 22 8.74 -8.10 4.31
N GLY A 23 8.25 -7.96 3.07
CA GLY A 23 7.71 -6.71 2.58
C GLY A 23 6.40 -6.28 3.25
N GLN A 24 5.51 -7.24 3.48
CA GLN A 24 4.25 -7.02 4.18
C GLN A 24 4.51 -6.59 5.63
N ASN A 25 5.36 -7.32 6.36
CA ASN A 25 5.70 -6.98 7.74
C ASN A 25 6.28 -5.57 7.86
N ALA A 26 7.16 -5.18 6.94
CA ALA A 26 7.73 -3.83 6.93
C ALA A 26 6.67 -2.74 6.65
N LEU A 27 5.67 -3.03 5.79
CA LEU A 27 4.54 -2.11 5.54
C LEU A 27 3.62 -2.03 6.76
N ASP A 28 3.39 -3.13 7.46
CA ASP A 28 2.56 -3.19 8.67
C ASP A 28 3.24 -2.47 9.84
N ASP A 29 4.55 -2.65 10.03
CA ASP A 29 5.35 -1.89 11.00
C ASP A 29 5.36 -0.39 10.70
N ALA A 30 5.51 -0.03 9.41
CA ALA A 30 5.44 1.36 8.98
C ALA A 30 4.05 1.98 9.23
N ARG A 31 2.98 1.16 9.13
CA ARG A 31 1.61 1.57 9.42
C ARG A 31 1.39 1.75 10.94
N ALA A 32 1.90 0.85 11.76
CA ALA A 32 1.78 0.92 13.22
C ALA A 32 2.51 2.14 13.82
N GLY A 33 3.62 2.56 13.21
CA GLY A 33 4.42 3.70 13.65
C GLY A 33 4.00 5.07 13.11
N TRP A 34 2.89 5.18 12.36
CA TRP A 34 2.54 6.44 11.72
C TRP A 34 1.71 7.38 12.60
N ALA A 35 2.20 8.61 12.75
CA ALA A 35 1.44 9.71 13.34
C ALA A 35 0.22 10.04 12.48
N THR A 36 -0.92 10.35 13.13
CA THR A 36 -2.18 10.77 12.51
C THR A 36 -2.07 12.01 11.63
N THR A 37 -0.94 12.71 11.67
CA THR A 37 -0.61 13.87 10.83
C THR A 37 -0.05 13.52 9.45
N HIS A 38 0.46 12.30 9.24
CA HIS A 38 1.08 11.86 7.98
C HIS A 38 0.08 11.19 7.02
N VAL A 39 -1.15 11.71 6.98
CA VAL A 39 -2.32 11.14 6.30
C VAL A 39 -2.05 10.88 4.81
N ARG A 40 -1.29 11.75 4.12
CA ARG A 40 -1.04 11.56 2.67
C ARG A 40 -0.11 10.40 2.36
N GLY A 41 0.86 10.11 3.22
CA GLY A 41 1.79 8.99 3.03
C GLY A 41 1.11 7.64 3.17
N SER A 42 0.06 7.56 4.00
CA SER A 42 -0.63 6.30 4.29
C SER A 42 -1.39 5.71 3.11
N ALA A 43 -1.88 6.54 2.18
CA ALA A 43 -2.45 6.03 0.94
C ALA A 43 -1.42 5.28 0.08
N GLU A 44 -0.17 5.73 0.00
CA GLU A 44 0.86 5.05 -0.80
C GLU A 44 1.20 3.66 -0.25
N VAL A 45 1.29 3.54 1.08
CA VAL A 45 1.55 2.26 1.75
C VAL A 45 0.34 1.34 1.67
N LEU A 46 -0.88 1.86 1.84
CA LEU A 46 -2.11 1.08 1.64
C LEU A 46 -2.19 0.50 0.23
N THR A 47 -1.93 1.31 -0.80
CA THR A 47 -1.87 0.85 -2.20
C THR A 47 -0.77 -0.18 -2.41
N ALA A 48 0.36 -0.05 -1.71
CA ALA A 48 1.45 -1.02 -1.80
C ALA A 48 1.07 -2.38 -1.21
N SER A 49 0.48 -2.39 -0.01
CA SER A 49 -0.02 -3.61 0.63
C SER A 49 -1.11 -4.27 -0.21
N ALA A 50 -2.05 -3.49 -0.76
CA ALA A 50 -3.11 -4.02 -1.61
C ALA A 50 -2.56 -4.83 -2.80
N ARG A 51 -1.55 -4.29 -3.50
CA ARG A 51 -0.89 -4.99 -4.61
C ARG A 51 -0.19 -6.28 -4.19
N ILE A 52 0.38 -6.31 -2.99
CA ILE A 52 1.03 -7.52 -2.46
C ILE A 52 0.00 -8.62 -2.19
N TYR A 53 -1.13 -8.28 -1.58
CA TYR A 53 -2.22 -9.24 -1.35
C TYR A 53 -2.87 -9.71 -2.66
N ALA A 54 -3.09 -8.81 -3.62
CA ALA A 54 -3.56 -9.17 -4.95
C ALA A 54 -2.61 -10.15 -5.65
N ALA A 55 -1.29 -9.90 -5.59
CA ALA A 55 -0.27 -10.80 -6.14
C ALA A 55 -0.23 -12.18 -5.45
N ARG A 56 -0.77 -12.31 -4.23
CA ARG A 56 -0.92 -13.57 -3.49
C ARG A 56 -2.26 -14.26 -3.72
N GLY A 57 -3.18 -13.64 -4.47
CA GLY A 57 -4.53 -14.14 -4.71
C GLY A 57 -5.55 -13.77 -3.63
N ASP A 58 -5.15 -13.07 -2.57
CA ASP A 58 -6.04 -12.56 -1.53
C ASP A 58 -6.67 -11.24 -1.97
N ARG A 59 -7.69 -11.36 -2.82
CA ARG A 59 -8.38 -10.22 -3.43
C ARG A 59 -9.23 -9.44 -2.44
N GLU A 60 -9.76 -10.10 -1.42
CA GLU A 60 -10.61 -9.45 -0.41
C GLU A 60 -9.81 -8.45 0.41
N THR A 61 -8.65 -8.87 0.93
CA THR A 61 -7.74 -7.98 1.66
C THR A 61 -7.20 -6.88 0.75
N ALA A 62 -6.90 -7.19 -0.52
CA ALA A 62 -6.47 -6.19 -1.49
C ALA A 62 -7.51 -5.09 -1.75
N ALA A 63 -8.79 -5.47 -1.82
CA ALA A 63 -9.90 -4.55 -2.02
C ALA A 63 -10.09 -3.62 -0.80
N ASP A 64 -10.07 -4.15 0.43
CA ASP A 64 -10.16 -3.34 1.66
C ASP A 64 -9.05 -2.30 1.71
N LEU A 65 -7.81 -2.73 1.51
CA LEU A 65 -6.64 -1.86 1.58
C LEU A 65 -6.69 -0.77 0.51
N SER A 66 -7.16 -1.10 -0.69
CA SER A 66 -7.34 -0.13 -1.77
C SER A 66 -8.44 0.88 -1.47
N ALA A 67 -9.58 0.44 -0.92
CA ALA A 67 -10.67 1.34 -0.52
C ALA A 67 -10.23 2.34 0.56
N ARG A 68 -9.45 1.88 1.54
CA ARG A 68 -8.85 2.73 2.56
C ARG A 68 -7.86 3.72 1.97
N ALA A 69 -7.07 3.33 0.96
CA ALA A 69 -6.17 4.23 0.24
C ALA A 69 -6.95 5.33 -0.50
N VAL A 70 -8.08 4.97 -1.13
CA VAL A 70 -8.99 5.92 -1.78
C VAL A 70 -9.53 6.93 -0.78
N ALA A 71 -10.04 6.49 0.37
CA ALA A 71 -10.59 7.37 1.40
C ALA A 71 -9.56 8.41 1.87
N VAL A 72 -8.33 7.96 2.15
CA VAL A 72 -7.21 8.83 2.52
C VAL A 72 -6.83 9.81 1.40
N ALA A 73 -6.75 9.33 0.16
CA ALA A 73 -6.41 10.17 -0.99
C ALA A 73 -7.46 11.26 -1.23
N THR A 74 -8.74 10.93 -1.05
CA THR A 74 -9.86 11.88 -1.12
C THR A 74 -9.77 12.91 0.01
N GLN A 75 -9.61 12.47 1.26
CA GLN A 75 -9.50 13.36 2.43
C GLN A 75 -8.32 14.34 2.31
N THR A 76 -7.22 13.91 1.70
CA THR A 76 -6.01 14.73 1.54
C THR A 76 -5.93 15.46 0.19
N GLY A 77 -6.98 15.37 -0.65
CA GLY A 77 -7.01 15.99 -1.98
C GLY A 77 -5.88 15.53 -2.90
N SER A 78 -5.41 14.29 -2.77
CA SER A 78 -4.26 13.78 -3.51
C SER A 78 -4.66 12.99 -4.76
N ALA A 79 -4.78 13.67 -5.90
CA ALA A 79 -5.10 13.04 -7.19
C ALA A 79 -4.13 11.91 -7.58
N ARG A 80 -2.83 12.07 -7.30
CA ARG A 80 -1.81 11.04 -7.56
C ARG A 80 -2.08 9.77 -6.75
N ASN A 81 -2.34 9.89 -5.46
CA ASN A 81 -2.61 8.74 -4.60
C ASN A 81 -3.96 8.10 -4.95
N LEU A 82 -4.95 8.91 -5.32
CA LEU A 82 -6.27 8.43 -5.74
C LEU A 82 -6.16 7.55 -6.99
N ARG A 83 -5.43 8.01 -8.03
CA ARG A 83 -5.18 7.21 -9.24
C ARG A 83 -4.46 5.90 -8.93
N ALA A 84 -3.45 5.94 -8.06
CA ALA A 84 -2.69 4.75 -7.69
C ALA A 84 -3.55 3.73 -6.93
N ALA A 85 -4.41 4.20 -6.02
CA ALA A 85 -5.32 3.35 -5.26
C ALA A 85 -6.40 2.71 -6.14
N LEU A 86 -7.03 3.48 -7.03
CA LEU A 86 -8.02 2.96 -7.97
C LEU A 86 -7.43 1.92 -8.92
N ALA A 87 -6.20 2.13 -9.39
CA ALA A 87 -5.51 1.16 -10.24
C ALA A 87 -5.25 -0.18 -9.52
N ALA A 88 -5.03 -0.16 -8.20
CA ALA A 88 -4.81 -1.38 -7.42
C ALA A 88 -6.10 -2.19 -7.15
N ILE A 89 -7.28 -1.61 -7.38
CA ILE A 89 -8.58 -2.32 -7.33
C ILE A 89 -8.79 -3.14 -8.62
N ALA A 90 -8.20 -2.69 -9.73
CA ALA A 90 -8.40 -3.28 -11.05
C ALA A 90 -7.32 -4.33 -11.44
N GLU A 91 -6.30 -4.56 -10.58
CA GLU A 91 -5.28 -5.62 -10.71
C GLU A 91 -5.80 -6.95 -10.13
#